data_AF-A0A497TMQ0-F1
#
_entry.id   AF-A0A497TMQ0-F1
#
_cell.length_a   1.000
_cell.length_b   1.000
_cell.length_c   1.000
_cell.angle_alpha   90.00
_cell.angle_beta   90.00
_cell.angle_gamma   90.00
#
_symmetry.space_group_name_H-M   'P 1'
#
loop_
_entity.id
_entity.type
_entity.pdbx_description
1 polymer ?
#
loop_
_entity_poly.entity_id
_entity_poly.type
_entity_poly.pdbx_seq_one_letter_code
_entity_poly.pdbx_strand_id
1 'polypeptide(L)' 'MSRNKPAGKKLRLSAAGKFRLAPRWADIRKFGLKRARTRRIRIIPRHWRRDKLKA' A
#
# COMPACT_ATOMS: atom_id res chain seq x y z
N MET A 1 -0.26 10.22 -24.00
CA MET A 1 -1.10 8.99 -24.07
C MET A 1 -0.85 8.10 -22.85
N SER A 2 -1.83 7.94 -21.94
CA SER A 2 -1.72 7.07 -20.75
C SER A 2 -1.58 5.58 -21.07
N ARG A 3 -1.96 5.17 -22.29
CA ARG A 3 -2.02 3.79 -22.78
C ARG A 3 -0.64 3.19 -23.08
N ASN A 4 0.24 3.95 -23.74
CA ASN A 4 1.50 3.45 -24.31
C ASN A 4 2.67 3.73 -23.35
N LYS A 5 2.71 2.98 -22.24
CA LYS A 5 3.81 3.06 -21.25
C LYS A 5 4.80 1.91 -21.49
N PRO A 6 6.13 2.14 -21.38
CA PRO A 6 7.13 1.08 -21.39
C PRO A 6 6.84 0.02 -20.32
N ALA A 7 7.28 -1.21 -20.55
CA ALA A 7 7.00 -2.34 -19.66
C ALA A 7 7.45 -2.07 -18.21
N GLY A 8 8.66 -1.54 -18.01
CA GLY A 8 9.15 -1.18 -16.68
C GLY A 8 8.27 -0.14 -15.98
N LYS A 9 7.74 0.84 -16.71
CA LYS A 9 6.81 1.83 -16.16
C LYS A 9 5.47 1.19 -15.76
N LYS A 10 4.98 0.21 -16.52
CA LYS A 10 3.76 -0.55 -16.16
C LYS A 10 3.96 -1.36 -14.88
N LEU A 11 5.11 -2.03 -14.72
CA LEU A 11 5.43 -2.78 -13.51
C LEU A 11 5.48 -1.87 -12.27
N ARG A 12 6.15 -0.73 -12.36
CA ARG A 12 6.22 0.28 -11.28
C ARG A 12 4.84 0.79 -10.87
N LEU A 13 3.98 1.10 -11.85
CA LEU A 13 2.61 1.55 -11.57
C LEU A 13 1.74 0.46 -10.95
N SER A 14 1.87 -0.78 -11.42
CA SER A 14 1.16 -1.93 -10.85
C SER A 14 1.59 -2.17 -9.40
N ALA A 15 2.89 -2.14 -9.12
CA ALA A 15 3.41 -2.25 -7.76
C ALA A 15 2.90 -1.11 -6.86
N ALA A 16 2.92 0.13 -7.33
CA ALA A 16 2.42 1.29 -6.59
C ALA A 16 0.90 1.24 -6.33
N GLY A 17 0.14 0.66 -7.25
CA GLY A 17 -1.32 0.49 -7.13
C GLY A 17 -1.76 -0.61 -6.17
N LYS A 18 -0.87 -1.54 -5.79
CA LYS A 18 -1.17 -2.65 -4.86
C LYS A 18 -1.22 -2.24 -3.38
N PHE A 19 -1.41 -0.96 -3.09
CA PHE A 19 -1.44 -0.47 -1.72
C PHE A 19 -2.68 -0.99 -0.97
N ARG A 20 -2.46 -1.76 0.08
CA ARG A 20 -3.53 -2.31 0.94
C ARG A 20 -3.09 -2.23 2.40
N LEU A 21 -4.07 -2.12 3.30
CA LEU A 21 -3.80 -2.20 4.73
C LEU A 21 -3.21 -3.57 5.08
N ALA A 22 -2.39 -3.60 6.12
CA ALA A 22 -1.85 -4.85 6.64
C ALA A 22 -3.01 -5.78 7.07
N PRO A 23 -2.93 -7.08 6.77
CA PRO A 23 -3.93 -8.05 7.21
C PRO A 23 -3.88 -8.25 8.73
N ARG A 24 -5.00 -8.68 9.32
CA ARG A 24 -5.15 -8.80 10.79
C ARG A 24 -4.17 -9.78 11.43
N TRP A 25 -3.78 -10.85 10.72
CA TRP A 25 -2.78 -11.79 11.24
C TRP A 25 -1.40 -11.12 11.42
N ALA A 26 -1.04 -10.13 10.58
CA ALA A 26 0.22 -9.41 10.70
C ALA A 26 0.23 -8.48 11.92
N ASP A 27 -0.92 -7.87 12.24
CA ASP A 27 -1.09 -7.11 13.48
C ASP A 27 -0.92 -8.00 14.71
N ILE A 28 -1.50 -9.20 14.70
CA ILE A 28 -1.39 -10.18 15.79
C ILE A 28 0.06 -10.62 15.95
N ARG A 29 0.76 -10.92 14.86
CA ARG A 29 2.17 -11.31 14.90
C ARG A 29 3.08 -10.21 15.45
N LYS A 30 2.80 -8.94 15.17
CA LYS A 30 3.62 -7.80 15.63
C LYS A 30 3.30 -7.37 17.06
N PHE A 31 2.02 -7.30 17.42
CA PHE A 31 1.58 -6.69 18.68
C PHE A 31 1.08 -7.70 19.71
N GLY A 32 0.81 -8.94 19.31
CA GLY A 32 0.14 -9.96 20.13
C GLY A 32 -1.38 -9.76 20.19
N LEU A 33 -2.11 -10.80 20.61
CA LEU A 33 -3.58 -10.85 20.59
C LEU A 33 -4.25 -9.70 21.36
N LYS A 34 -3.73 -9.32 22.53
CA LYS A 34 -4.32 -8.27 23.37
C LYS A 34 -4.21 -6.89 22.72
N ARG A 35 -3.03 -6.55 22.18
CA ARG A 35 -2.75 -5.21 21.63
C ARG A 35 -3.20 -5.07 20.19
N ALA A 36 -3.26 -6.15 19.41
CA ALA A 36 -3.78 -6.12 18.04
C ALA A 36 -5.27 -5.76 17.96
N ARG A 37 -6.03 -5.84 19.07
CA ARG A 37 -7.43 -5.38 19.15
C ARG A 37 -7.55 -3.87 18.93
N THR A 38 -6.62 -3.09 19.48
CA THR A 38 -6.65 -1.63 19.44
C THR A 38 -5.58 -1.02 18.54
N ARG A 39 -4.43 -1.69 18.38
CA ARG A 39 -3.33 -1.24 17.52
C ARG A 39 -3.33 -1.98 16.19
N ARG A 40 -3.02 -1.23 15.12
CA ARG A 40 -2.85 -1.74 13.76
C ARG A 40 -1.56 -1.23 13.16
N ILE A 41 -0.96 -2.02 12.27
CA ILE A 41 0.14 -1.57 11.42
C ILE A 41 -0.46 -0.55 10.44
N ARG A 42 -0.20 0.73 10.71
CA ARG A 42 -0.63 1.82 9.82
C ARG A 42 0.32 1.88 8.64
N ILE A 43 -0.22 1.71 7.45
CA ILE A 43 0.43 2.05 6.19
C ILE A 43 -0.42 3.16 5.59
N ILE A 44 0.16 4.34 5.36
CA ILE A 44 -0.59 5.52 4.89
C ILE A 44 -0.90 5.35 3.40
N PRO A 45 -2.18 5.16 3.01
CA PRO A 45 -2.54 4.98 1.61
C PRO A 45 -2.30 6.26 0.83
N ARG A 46 -1.69 6.12 -0.34
CA ARG A 46 -1.55 7.22 -1.28
C ARG A 46 -2.91 7.53 -1.92
N HIS A 47 -3.25 8.80 -1.98
CA HIS A 47 -4.48 9.27 -2.59
C HIS A 47 -4.22 9.81 -4.00
N TRP A 48 -4.89 9.27 -5.00
CA TRP A 48 -4.63 9.56 -6.42
C TRP A 48 -4.74 11.04 -6.81
N ARG A 49 -5.58 11.85 -6.13
CA ARG A 49 -5.67 13.31 -6.35
C ARG A 49 -4.62 14.12 -5.60
N ARG A 50 -4.21 13.67 -4.41
CA ARG A 50 -3.39 14.47 -3.48
C ARG A 50 -1.91 14.15 -3.62
N ASP A 51 -1.60 12.88 -3.83
CA ASP A 51 -0.23 12.38 -3.92
C ASP A 51 0.16 12.18 -5.37
N LYS A 52 1.25 12.83 -5.79
CA LYS A 52 1.84 12.63 -7.12
C LYS A 52 2.91 11.54 -7.06
N LEU A 53 2.83 10.57 -7.97
CA LEU A 53 3.93 9.65 -8.23
C LEU A 53 5.08 10.43 -8.89
N LYS A 54 6.11 10.78 -8.10
CA LYS A 54 7.37 11.28 -8.67
C LYS A 54 7.98 10.17 -9.53
N ALA A 55 8.35 10.53 -10.77
CA ALA A 55 8.85 9.62 -11.80
C ALA A 55 10.32 9.29 -11.58
#